data_AF-A0A836HFW2-F1
#
_entry.id   AF-A0A836HFW2-F1
#
_cell.length_a   1.000
_cell.length_b   1.000
_cell.length_c   1.000
_cell.angle_alpha   90.00
_cell.angle_beta   90.00
_cell.angle_gamma   90.00
#
_symmetry.space_group_name_H-M   'P 1'
#
loop_
_entity.id
_entity.type
_entity.pdbx_description
1 polymer ?
#
loop_
_entity_poly.entity_id
_entity_poly.type
_entity_poly.pdbx_seq_one_letter_code
_entity_poly.pdbx_strand_id
1 'polypeptide(L)' 'MSANSDPQRHFCVSLTNLDGKLETVGGVTYPHHIFGSNLALRSEEGELLLPGVHGEVHVKEGCRYIVEHVRPR' A
#
# COMPACT_ATOMS: atom_id res chain seq x y z
N MET A 1 -29.67 7.25 -5.12
CA MET A 1 -28.47 6.42 -4.88
C MET A 1 -27.41 6.90 -5.86
N SER A 2 -26.59 7.86 -5.45
CA SER A 2 -25.54 8.40 -6.31
C SER A 2 -24.41 7.38 -6.35
N ALA A 3 -24.24 6.73 -7.50
CA ALA A 3 -23.01 6.01 -7.80
C ALA A 3 -21.89 7.06 -7.81
N ASN A 4 -21.16 7.18 -6.70
CA ASN A 4 -19.88 7.86 -6.66
C ASN A 4 -18.91 7.01 -7.48
N SER A 5 -19.02 7.13 -8.79
CA SER A 5 -17.98 6.74 -9.74
C SER A 5 -16.87 7.78 -9.60
N ASP A 6 -16.20 7.80 -8.45
CA ASP A 6 -14.92 8.50 -8.34
C ASP A 6 -14.06 7.86 -9.44
N PRO A 7 -13.62 8.61 -10.46
CA PRO A 7 -12.80 8.04 -11.52
C PRO A 7 -11.65 7.34 -10.82
N GLN A 8 -11.54 6.02 -10.99
CA GLN A 8 -10.55 5.20 -10.28
C GLN A 8 -9.20 5.91 -10.42
N ARG A 9 -8.77 6.60 -9.36
CA ARG A 9 -7.61 7.47 -9.47
C ARG A 9 -6.39 6.57 -9.61
N HIS A 10 -5.75 6.67 -10.77
CA HIS A 10 -4.47 6.05 -11.05
C HIS A 10 -3.39 6.98 -10.50
N PHE A 11 -2.59 6.47 -9.57
CA PHE A 11 -1.44 7.19 -9.05
C PHE A 11 -0.32 6.25 -8.66
N CYS A 12 0.87 6.81 -8.45
CA CYS A 12 2.04 6.04 -8.01
C CYS A 12 2.41 6.41 -6.57
N VAL A 13 2.84 5.41 -5.80
CA VAL A 13 3.52 5.61 -4.52
C VAL A 13 4.97 5.16 -4.64
N SER A 14 5.87 5.79 -3.87
CA SER A 14 7.29 5.43 -3.91
C SER A 14 7.61 4.39 -2.83
N LEU A 15 8.39 3.37 -3.18
CA LEU A 15 8.90 2.35 -2.27
C LEU A 15 10.38 2.61 -2.00
N THR A 16 10.69 3.23 -0.87
CA THR A 16 12.01 3.84 -0.64
C THR A 16 13.13 2.81 -0.48
N ASN A 17 12.85 1.65 0.11
CA ASN A 17 13.85 0.58 0.30
C ASN A 17 13.99 -0.37 -0.89
N LEU A 18 13.14 -0.22 -1.91
CA LEU A 18 13.18 -1.02 -3.15
C LEU A 18 13.58 -0.18 -4.36
N ASP A 19 13.84 1.12 -4.17
CA ASP A 19 14.12 2.11 -5.23
C ASP A 19 13.15 2.00 -6.42
N GLY A 20 11.85 1.89 -6.09
CA GLY A 20 10.79 1.58 -7.05
C GLY A 20 9.53 2.40 -6.83
N LYS A 21 8.62 2.33 -7.80
CA LYS A 21 7.27 2.91 -7.70
C LYS A 21 6.24 1.82 -7.85
N LEU A 22 5.18 1.93 -7.06
CA LEU A 22 4.02 1.05 -7.15
C LEU A 22 2.85 1.83 -7.74
N GLU A 23 2.43 1.42 -8.93
CA GLU A 23 1.20 1.93 -9.55
C GLU A 23 -0.01 1.39 -8.78
N THR A 24 -0.91 2.29 -8.42
CA THR A 24 -2.06 2.00 -7.57
C THR A 24 -3.31 2.57 -8.21
N VAL A 25 -4.38 1.77 -8.19
CA VAL A 25 -5.71 2.14 -8.69
C VAL A 25 -6.66 2.17 -7.50
N GLY A 26 -7.27 3.34 -7.24
CA GLY A 26 -8.23 3.49 -6.14
C GLY A 26 -7.64 3.43 -4.73
N GLY A 27 -6.31 3.55 -4.61
CA GLY A 27 -5.60 3.63 -3.33
C GLY A 27 -5.50 2.33 -2.54
N VAL A 28 -5.71 1.17 -3.16
CA VAL A 28 -5.59 -0.14 -2.51
C VAL A 28 -4.45 -0.94 -3.12
N THR A 29 -3.62 -1.55 -2.27
CA THR A 29 -2.57 -2.48 -2.67
C THR A 29 -2.61 -3.76 -1.84
N TYR A 30 -1.97 -4.82 -2.32
CA TYR A 30 -1.92 -6.13 -1.66
C TYR A 30 -0.44 -6.51 -1.47
N PRO A 31 0.22 -6.05 -0.40
CA PRO A 31 1.67 -6.22 -0.23
C PRO A 31 2.12 -7.69 -0.33
N HIS A 32 1.28 -8.60 0.16
CA HIS A 32 1.58 -10.03 0.14
C HIS A 32 1.64 -10.64 -1.27
N HIS A 33 0.84 -10.11 -2.22
CA HIS A 33 0.90 -10.52 -3.63
C HIS A 33 2.14 -9.99 -4.34
N ILE A 34 2.62 -8.82 -3.92
CA ILE A 34 3.69 -8.11 -4.64
C ILE A 34 5.07 -8.52 -4.09
N PHE A 35 5.19 -8.59 -2.77
CA PHE A 35 6.48 -8.73 -2.10
C PHE A 35 6.62 -10.07 -1.35
N GLY A 36 5.53 -10.83 -1.18
CA GLY A 36 5.50 -12.09 -0.43
C GLY A 36 4.89 -11.96 0.97
N SER A 37 4.72 -13.10 1.65
CA SER A 37 4.07 -13.16 2.96
C SER A 37 4.84 -12.41 4.05
N ASN A 38 4.13 -12.01 5.11
CA ASN A 38 4.70 -11.35 6.30
C ASN A 38 5.31 -9.97 6.00
N LEU A 39 4.72 -9.23 5.06
CA LEU A 39 5.15 -7.90 4.68
C LEU A 39 4.05 -6.87 4.94
N ALA A 40 4.46 -5.71 5.40
CA ALA A 40 3.62 -4.53 5.64
C ALA A 40 4.25 -3.30 5.00
N LEU A 41 3.47 -2.22 4.89
CA LEU A 41 3.97 -0.93 4.45
C LEU A 41 4.10 -0.01 5.67
N ARG A 42 5.23 0.68 5.80
CA ARG A 42 5.39 1.76 6.78
C ARG A 42 5.43 3.10 6.04
N SER A 43 4.62 4.06 6.44
CA SER A 43 4.65 5.42 5.89
C SER A 43 5.87 6.21 6.42
N GLU A 44 6.23 7.30 5.75
CA GLU A 44 7.25 8.23 6.25
C GLU A 44 6.89 8.87 7.61
N GLU A 45 5.59 8.94 7.93
CA GLU A 45 5.09 9.43 9.22
C GLU A 45 5.27 8.38 10.35
N GLY A 46 5.78 7.20 10.02
CA GLY A 46 6.04 6.11 10.96
C GLY A 46 4.84 5.19 11.21
N GLU A 47 3.72 5.43 10.54
CA GLU A 47 2.53 4.58 10.61
C GLU A 47 2.79 3.23 9.93
N LEU A 48 2.56 2.14 10.66
CA LEU A 48 2.64 0.78 10.11
C LEU A 48 1.25 0.36 9.60
N LEU A 49 1.15 0.21 8.29
CA LEU A 49 -0.04 -0.23 7.58
C LEU A 49 -0.02 -1.74 7.44
N LEU A 50 -0.80 -2.41 8.28
CA LEU A 50 -0.97 -3.85 8.25
C LEU A 50 -2.03 -4.25 7.21
N PRO A 51 -1.83 -5.38 6.51
CA PRO A 51 -2.86 -5.94 5.65
C PRO A 51 -4.16 -6.22 6.41
N GLY A 52 -5.29 -5.88 5.79
CA GLY A 52 -6.63 -6.19 6.27
C GLY A 52 -6.97 -7.69 6.13
N VAL A 53 -8.26 -8.02 6.31
CA VAL A 53 -8.75 -9.42 6.30
C VAL A 53 -8.52 -10.08 4.92
N HIS A 54 -8.53 -9.31 3.85
CA HIS A 54 -8.27 -9.78 2.48
C HIS A 54 -6.83 -9.48 2.02
N GLY A 55 -5.97 -9.07 2.96
CA GLY A 55 -4.57 -8.74 2.70
C GLY A 55 -4.37 -7.40 1.97
N GLU A 56 -5.40 -6.55 1.95
CA GLU A 56 -5.43 -5.22 1.38
C GLU A 56 -4.79 -4.18 2.30
N VAL A 57 -4.13 -3.18 1.72
CA VAL A 57 -3.57 -2.02 2.41
C VAL A 57 -3.94 -0.76 1.64
N HIS A 58 -4.39 0.26 2.36
CA HIS A 58 -4.76 1.54 1.75
C HIS A 58 -3.56 2.49 1.74
N VAL A 59 -3.24 3.04 0.57
CA VAL A 59 -2.14 3.97 0.35
C VAL A 59 -2.66 5.28 -0.23
N LYS A 60 -1.88 6.34 -0.04
CA LYS A 60 -2.23 7.71 -0.44
C LYS A 60 -1.32 8.19 -1.57
N GLU A 61 -1.90 8.97 -2.47
CA GLU A 61 -1.18 9.58 -3.58
C GLU A 61 -0.06 10.52 -3.09
N GLY A 62 1.10 10.45 -3.73
CA GLY A 62 2.26 11.27 -3.39
C GLY A 62 3.01 10.84 -2.12
N CYS A 63 2.50 9.86 -1.38
CA CYS A 63 3.20 9.33 -0.22
C CYS A 63 4.31 8.35 -0.60
N ARG A 64 5.23 8.16 0.36
CA ARG A 64 6.31 7.19 0.26
C ARG A 64 6.17 6.15 1.37
N TYR A 65 6.55 4.93 1.06
CA TYR A 65 6.42 3.79 1.93
C TYR A 65 7.70 2.95 1.94
N ILE A 66 7.96 2.32 3.07
CA ILE A 66 8.97 1.28 3.25
C ILE A 66 8.25 -0.06 3.30
N VAL A 67 8.73 -1.05 2.55
CA VAL A 67 8.28 -2.43 2.69
C VAL A 67 9.02 -3.07 3.85
N GLU A 68 8.29 -3.57 4.85
CA GLU A 68 8.87 -4.11 6.09
C GLU A 68 8.39 -5.53 6.39
N HIS A 69 9.31 -6.36 6.87
CA HIS A 69 9.01 -7.70 7.37
C HIS A 69 8.41 -7.67 8.77
N VAL A 70 7.19 -8.17 8.89
CA VAL A 70 6.48 -8.31 10.16
C VAL A 70 6.62 -9.75 10.62
N ARG A 71 7.29 -9.97 11.75
CA ARG A 71 7.38 -11.31 12.36
C ARG A 71 6.14 -11.55 13.23
N PRO A 72 5.46 -12.71 13.10
CA PRO A 72 4.48 -13.11 14.10
C PRO A 72 5.20 -13.20 15.46
N ARG A 73 4.52 -12.68 16.49
CA ARG A 73 4.95 -12.84 17.88
C ARG A 73 4.61 -14.22 18.40
#